data_AF-A0A7S3S0U1-F1
#
_entry.id   AF-A0A7S3S0U1-F1
#
_cell.length_a   1.000
_cell.length_b   1.000
_cell.length_c   1.000
_cell.angle_alpha   90.00
_cell.angle_beta   90.00
_cell.angle_gamma   90.00
#
_symmetry.space_group_name_H-M   'P 1'
#
loop_
_entity.id
_entity.type
_entity.pdbx_description
1 polymer ?
#
loop_
_entity_poly.entity_id
_entity_poly.type
_entity_poly.pdbx_seq_one_letter_code
_entity_poly.pdbx_strand_id
1 'polypeptide(L)'
;GRRPAARAAPPRRLRFDVSPELGAKVEAARACAAAEAAALDLDTATVRSVSASWAKGRGVSLDGVVQLSFQLAHRRLTGGLSSTYEACSTQSFSHGRTEVIRPVTRESAALLQRLEEGDADAAALRAALDAQRRLVADCQRGHGHERHLLALLVQAEEAGMPTPGLFRDSGWATVTASLVSTSGLRSPALGWFAFGPVARQGVGLGYLLSPDGVALCATSFRGSGAPRAADLAAAVDEACTTLRGAVETLIPAPQPTSKL
;
A
#
# COMPACT_ATOMS: atom_id res chain seq x y z
N GLY A 1 -32.88 26.77 -28.31
CA GLY A 1 -33.40 27.19 -27.00
C GLY A 1 -33.26 26.06 -26.00
N ARG A 2 -32.68 26.30 -24.81
CA ARG A 2 -32.68 25.30 -23.72
C ARG A 2 -34.11 25.12 -23.23
N ARG A 3 -34.61 23.88 -23.21
CA ARG A 3 -35.87 23.54 -22.54
C ARG A 3 -35.79 23.99 -21.07
N PRO A 4 -36.83 24.64 -20.52
CA PRO A 4 -36.85 24.94 -19.10
C PRO A 4 -36.76 23.61 -18.34
N ALA A 5 -35.82 23.54 -17.39
CA ALA A 5 -35.69 22.37 -16.53
C ALA A 5 -37.01 22.16 -15.80
N ALA A 6 -37.65 21.00 -16.02
CA ALA A 6 -38.84 20.62 -15.27
C ALA A 6 -38.49 20.63 -13.78
N ARG A 7 -39.33 21.27 -12.98
CA ARG A 7 -39.12 21.40 -11.53
C ARG A 7 -39.15 19.99 -10.93
N ALA A 8 -38.00 19.50 -10.48
CA ALA A 8 -37.89 18.17 -9.86
C ALA A 8 -38.78 18.09 -8.61
N ALA A 9 -39.39 16.93 -8.38
CA ALA A 9 -40.15 16.68 -7.16
C ALA A 9 -39.24 16.82 -5.92
N PRO A 10 -39.75 17.32 -4.78
CA PRO A 10 -38.95 17.45 -3.57
C PRO A 10 -38.50 16.06 -3.07
N PRO A 11 -37.29 15.96 -2.47
CA PRO A 11 -36.83 14.71 -1.85
C PRO A 11 -37.83 14.20 -0.80
N ARG A 12 -38.09 12.88 -0.78
CA ARG A 12 -38.96 12.23 0.19
C ARG A 12 -38.14 11.66 1.36
N ARG A 13 -38.42 12.11 2.58
CA ARG A 13 -37.79 11.57 3.80
C ARG A 13 -38.20 10.10 4.02
N LEU A 14 -37.22 9.22 4.15
CA LEU A 14 -37.44 7.85 4.62
C LEU A 14 -37.57 7.88 6.15
N ARG A 15 -38.64 7.27 6.68
CA ARG A 15 -38.91 7.15 8.12
C ARG A 15 -38.69 5.70 8.53
N PHE A 16 -38.08 5.51 9.69
CA PHE A 16 -37.86 4.21 10.31
C PHE A 16 -38.49 4.24 11.70
N ASP A 17 -39.30 3.24 12.02
CA ASP A 17 -39.84 3.05 13.36
C ASP A 17 -38.79 2.33 14.21
N VAL A 18 -38.31 3.01 15.25
CA VAL A 18 -37.25 2.49 16.12
C VAL A 18 -37.87 1.86 17.35
N SER A 19 -37.99 0.53 17.35
CA SER A 19 -38.42 -0.22 18.54
C SER A 19 -37.37 -0.15 19.65
N PRO A 20 -37.71 -0.46 20.91
CA PRO A 20 -36.73 -0.55 21.98
C PRO A 20 -35.55 -1.49 21.67
N GLU A 21 -35.80 -2.62 21.02
CA GLU A 21 -34.77 -3.60 20.63
C GLU A 21 -33.84 -3.05 19.54
N LEU A 22 -34.40 -2.35 18.54
CA LEU A 22 -33.60 -1.69 17.52
C LEU A 22 -32.80 -0.52 18.11
N GLY A 23 -33.39 0.24 19.03
CA GLY A 23 -32.72 1.30 19.78
C GLY A 23 -31.49 0.77 20.53
N ALA A 24 -31.62 -0.34 21.24
CA ALA A 24 -30.49 -0.98 21.93
C ALA A 24 -29.36 -1.39 20.96
N LYS A 25 -29.70 -1.94 19.79
CA LYS A 25 -28.71 -2.28 18.75
C LYS A 25 -28.01 -1.05 18.18
N VAL A 26 -28.74 0.05 17.99
CA VAL A 26 -28.17 1.33 17.54
C VAL A 26 -27.16 1.85 18.56
N GLU A 27 -27.49 1.84 19.85
CA GLU A 27 -26.57 2.29 20.89
C GLU A 27 -25.32 1.41 21.02
N ALA A 28 -25.49 0.08 20.93
CA ALA A 28 -24.36 -0.84 20.87
C ALA A 28 -23.45 -0.58 19.66
N ALA A 29 -24.03 -0.33 18.48
CA ALA A 29 -23.28 0.01 17.27
C ALA A 29 -22.55 1.35 17.39
N ARG A 30 -23.16 2.36 18.05
CA ARG A 30 -22.50 3.65 18.33
C ARG A 30 -21.29 3.46 19.26
N ALA A 31 -21.45 2.69 20.33
CA ALA A 31 -20.36 2.41 21.26
C ALA A 31 -19.21 1.66 20.56
N CYS A 32 -19.54 0.68 19.73
CA CYS A 32 -18.56 -0.05 18.92
C CYS A 32 -17.79 0.89 17.97
N ALA A 33 -18.51 1.70 17.18
CA ALA A 33 -17.90 2.64 16.24
C ALA A 33 -17.02 3.69 16.94
N ALA A 34 -17.44 4.17 18.11
CA ALA A 34 -16.64 5.10 18.92
C ALA A 34 -15.35 4.45 19.43
N ALA A 35 -15.41 3.19 19.87
CA ALA A 35 -14.23 2.44 20.30
C ALA A 35 -13.26 2.16 19.13
N GLU A 36 -13.77 1.78 17.96
CA GLU A 36 -12.96 1.58 16.76
C GLU A 36 -12.28 2.88 16.31
N ALA A 37 -13.02 3.99 16.28
CA ALA A 37 -12.48 5.31 15.94
C ALA A 37 -11.40 5.77 16.93
N ALA A 38 -11.59 5.51 18.23
CA ALA A 38 -10.61 5.83 19.26
C ALA A 38 -9.35 4.96 19.17
N ALA A 39 -9.50 3.69 18.74
CA ALA A 39 -8.39 2.76 18.58
C ALA A 39 -7.57 3.03 17.31
N LEU A 40 -8.16 3.60 16.27
CA LEU A 40 -7.45 3.93 15.03
C LEU A 40 -6.53 5.15 15.25
N ASP A 41 -5.26 5.00 14.90
CA ASP A 41 -4.30 6.09 14.73
C ASP A 41 -4.15 6.39 13.24
N LEU A 42 -4.17 7.67 12.87
CA LEU A 42 -4.07 8.12 11.50
C LEU A 42 -3.26 9.40 11.45
N ASP A 43 -2.32 9.46 10.50
CA ASP A 43 -1.59 10.68 10.17
C ASP A 43 -1.41 10.80 8.66
N THR A 44 -1.16 12.02 8.19
CA THR A 44 -0.97 12.32 6.78
C THR A 44 0.31 13.12 6.55
N ALA A 45 1.00 12.84 5.45
CA ALA A 45 2.21 13.55 5.06
C ALA A 45 2.20 13.88 3.57
N THR A 46 2.72 15.06 3.22
CA THR A 46 3.04 15.40 1.84
C THR A 46 4.54 15.25 1.63
N VAL A 47 4.95 14.10 1.10
CA VAL A 47 6.34 13.80 0.77
C VAL A 47 6.69 14.59 -0.50
N ARG A 48 7.56 15.59 -0.35
CA ARG A 48 8.04 16.43 -1.47
C ARG A 48 9.41 16.03 -1.98
N SER A 49 10.11 15.17 -1.23
CA SER A 49 11.44 14.67 -1.59
C SER A 49 11.40 13.86 -2.89
N VAL A 50 10.31 13.14 -3.20
CA VAL A 50 10.16 12.39 -4.45
C VAL A 50 8.87 12.77 -5.17
N SER A 51 8.90 12.78 -6.51
CA SER A 51 7.73 13.11 -7.34
C SER A 51 7.75 12.38 -8.68
N ALA A 52 6.64 12.37 -9.41
CA ALA A 52 6.59 11.71 -10.71
C ALA A 52 7.49 12.40 -11.73
N SER A 53 7.61 13.73 -11.64
CA SER A 53 8.49 14.54 -12.48
C SER A 53 9.97 14.20 -12.21
N TRP A 54 10.35 14.10 -10.94
CA TRP A 54 11.70 13.69 -10.54
C TRP A 54 12.03 12.27 -11.00
N ALA A 55 11.16 11.30 -10.69
CA ALA A 55 11.40 9.90 -11.04
C ALA A 55 11.56 9.70 -12.56
N LYS A 56 10.74 10.39 -13.36
CA LYS A 56 10.88 10.43 -14.82
C LYS A 56 12.23 11.00 -15.26
N GLY A 57 12.66 12.12 -14.67
CA GLY A 57 13.95 12.74 -14.96
C GLY A 57 15.15 11.85 -14.57
N ARG A 58 14.97 10.93 -13.63
CA ARG A 58 15.98 9.96 -13.19
C ARG A 58 15.89 8.60 -13.88
N GLY A 59 14.86 8.36 -14.69
CA GLY A 59 14.64 7.07 -15.35
C GLY A 59 14.29 5.94 -14.37
N VAL A 60 13.69 6.24 -13.23
CA VAL A 60 13.28 5.25 -12.21
C VAL A 60 11.76 5.23 -12.01
N SER A 61 11.25 4.13 -11.45
CA SER A 61 9.84 4.05 -11.04
C SER A 61 9.62 4.82 -9.74
N LEU A 62 8.75 5.83 -9.73
CA LEU A 62 8.37 6.52 -8.49
C LEU A 62 7.76 5.54 -7.49
N ASP A 63 6.88 4.66 -7.96
CA ASP A 63 6.20 3.67 -7.14
C ASP A 63 7.20 2.69 -6.53
N GLY A 64 8.19 2.25 -7.31
CA GLY A 64 9.28 1.41 -6.80
C GLY A 64 10.13 2.09 -5.74
N VAL A 65 10.45 3.38 -5.92
CA VAL A 65 11.16 4.17 -4.88
C VAL A 65 10.33 4.28 -3.61
N VAL A 66 9.04 4.61 -3.73
CA VAL A 66 8.13 4.75 -2.59
C VAL A 66 7.94 3.42 -1.85
N GLN A 67 7.79 2.30 -2.57
CA GLN A 67 7.70 0.96 -1.97
C GLN A 67 8.99 0.55 -1.23
N LEU A 68 10.17 0.90 -1.75
CA LEU A 68 11.43 0.71 -1.03
C LEU A 68 11.52 1.61 0.21
N SER A 69 11.03 2.84 0.12
CA SER A 69 10.98 3.77 1.25
C SER A 69 10.05 3.29 2.36
N PHE A 70 8.91 2.69 2.04
CA PHE A 70 8.03 2.05 3.04
C PHE A 70 8.73 0.92 3.78
N GLN A 71 9.44 0.05 3.05
CA GLN A 71 10.20 -1.04 3.65
C GLN A 71 11.32 -0.52 4.56
N LEU A 72 12.05 0.52 4.12
CA LEU A 72 13.11 1.15 4.91
C LEU A 72 12.58 1.82 6.18
N ALA A 73 11.52 2.63 6.05
CA ALA A 73 10.88 3.31 7.17
C ALA A 73 10.37 2.32 8.22
N HIS A 74 9.68 1.26 7.79
CA HIS A 74 9.23 0.21 8.68
C HIS A 74 10.40 -0.48 9.37
N ARG A 75 11.48 -0.81 8.64
CA ARG A 75 12.69 -1.42 9.20
C ARG A 75 13.33 -0.53 10.26
N ARG A 76 13.46 0.77 10.02
CA ARG A 76 14.04 1.72 10.98
C ARG A 76 13.24 1.80 12.28
N LEU A 77 11.91 1.70 12.20
CA LEU A 77 11.03 1.78 13.37
C LEU A 77 10.90 0.46 14.15
N THR A 78 11.05 -0.67 13.47
CA THR A 78 10.76 -2.00 14.07
C THR A 78 11.99 -2.90 14.20
N GLY A 79 13.12 -2.51 13.61
CA GLY A 79 14.35 -3.30 13.53
C GLY A 79 14.32 -4.40 12.45
N GLY A 80 13.24 -4.55 11.69
CA GLY A 80 13.10 -5.65 10.74
C GLY A 80 12.21 -5.37 9.53
N LEU A 81 12.32 -6.25 8.54
CA LEU A 81 11.38 -6.30 7.42
C LEU A 81 10.20 -7.19 7.79
N SER A 82 9.01 -6.75 7.43
CA SER A 82 7.77 -7.50 7.64
C SER A 82 7.13 -7.87 6.32
N SER A 83 6.21 -8.83 6.33
CA SER A 83 5.41 -9.12 5.12
C SER A 83 4.65 -7.87 4.69
N THR A 84 4.85 -7.48 3.43
CA THR A 84 4.20 -6.33 2.82
C THR A 84 3.22 -6.79 1.74
N TYR A 85 2.06 -6.16 1.73
CA TYR A 85 1.03 -6.27 0.70
C TYR A 85 1.03 -4.98 -0.13
N GLU A 86 1.02 -5.12 -1.45
CA GLU A 86 0.73 -4.02 -2.37
C GLU A 86 -0.40 -4.44 -3.33
N ALA A 87 -1.45 -3.62 -3.40
CA ALA A 87 -2.57 -3.88 -4.29
C ALA A 87 -2.17 -3.70 -5.76
N CYS A 88 -2.34 -4.75 -6.58
CA CYS A 88 -2.13 -4.71 -8.02
C CYS A 88 -3.45 -4.84 -8.78
N SER A 89 -3.79 -3.88 -9.63
CA SER A 89 -4.97 -4.00 -10.48
C SER A 89 -4.79 -5.10 -11.54
N THR A 90 -5.82 -5.92 -11.72
CA THR A 90 -5.93 -6.92 -12.80
C THR A 90 -7.06 -6.58 -13.78
N GLN A 91 -7.44 -5.30 -13.87
CA GLN A 91 -8.56 -4.82 -14.71
C GLN A 91 -8.45 -5.13 -16.22
N SER A 92 -7.28 -5.56 -16.70
CA SER A 92 -7.07 -6.06 -18.05
C SER A 92 -7.77 -7.41 -18.32
N PHE A 93 -8.13 -8.15 -17.27
CA PHE A 93 -8.85 -9.41 -17.34
C PHE A 93 -10.37 -9.20 -17.13
N SER A 94 -11.18 -10.09 -17.71
CA SER A 94 -12.63 -10.10 -17.45
C SER A 94 -12.91 -10.28 -15.95
N HIS A 95 -13.74 -9.40 -15.38
CA HIS A 95 -14.02 -9.33 -13.95
C HIS A 95 -12.78 -9.12 -13.06
N GLY A 96 -11.68 -8.64 -13.64
CA GLY A 96 -10.44 -8.37 -12.93
C GLY A 96 -10.65 -7.42 -11.76
N ARG A 97 -10.11 -7.81 -10.59
CA ARG A 97 -10.08 -7.00 -9.38
C ARG A 97 -8.64 -6.71 -9.01
N THR A 98 -8.07 -7.49 -8.08
CA THR A 98 -6.71 -7.29 -7.60
C THR A 98 -5.93 -8.60 -7.48
N GLU A 99 -4.64 -8.52 -7.78
CA GLU A 99 -3.58 -9.42 -7.34
C GLU A 99 -2.76 -8.73 -6.24
N VAL A 100 -1.89 -9.48 -5.54
CA VAL A 100 -0.98 -8.97 -4.52
C VAL A 100 0.44 -8.95 -5.04
N ILE A 101 1.05 -7.77 -5.06
CA ILE A 101 2.51 -7.65 -5.14
C ILE A 101 3.06 -7.85 -3.72
N ARG A 102 4.09 -8.70 -3.60
CA ARG A 102 4.88 -8.88 -2.37
C ARG A 102 6.20 -8.13 -2.55
N PRO A 103 6.28 -6.82 -2.20
CA PRO A 103 7.39 -5.96 -2.61
C PRO A 103 8.69 -6.20 -1.80
N VAL A 104 8.62 -6.95 -0.70
CA VAL A 104 9.81 -7.40 0.03
C VAL A 104 10.46 -8.56 -0.73
N THR A 105 11.54 -8.24 -1.43
CA THR A 105 12.31 -9.17 -2.26
C THR A 105 13.70 -9.38 -1.64
N ARG A 106 14.45 -10.35 -2.16
CA ARG A 106 15.85 -10.54 -1.73
C ARG A 106 16.69 -9.31 -2.11
N GLU A 107 16.42 -8.75 -3.28
CA GLU A 107 17.09 -7.57 -3.82
C GLU A 107 16.76 -6.32 -3.01
N SER A 108 15.49 -6.12 -2.62
CA SER A 108 15.14 -5.01 -1.74
C SER A 108 15.77 -5.18 -0.36
N ALA A 109 15.70 -6.37 0.25
CA ALA A 109 16.33 -6.62 1.54
C ALA A 109 17.84 -6.34 1.54
N ALA A 110 18.55 -6.79 0.50
CA ALA A 110 19.97 -6.55 0.32
C ALA A 110 20.28 -5.05 0.13
N LEU A 111 19.53 -4.33 -0.72
CA LEU A 111 19.71 -2.90 -0.89
C LEU A 111 19.50 -2.14 0.43
N LEU A 112 18.44 -2.44 1.16
CA LEU A 112 18.08 -1.71 2.38
C LEU A 112 19.10 -1.95 3.50
N GLN A 113 19.64 -3.16 3.62
CA GLN A 113 20.76 -3.42 4.51
C GLN A 113 21.97 -2.57 4.13
N ARG A 114 22.33 -2.56 2.85
CA ARG A 114 23.48 -1.81 2.35
C ARG A 114 23.36 -0.28 2.49
N LEU A 115 22.13 0.24 2.40
CA LEU A 115 21.86 1.64 2.68
C LEU A 115 22.12 2.00 4.14
N GLU A 116 21.76 1.13 5.08
CA GLU A 116 22.00 1.33 6.51
C GLU A 116 23.49 1.18 6.87
N GLU A 117 24.24 0.33 6.13
CA GLU A 117 25.68 0.13 6.30
C GLU A 117 26.53 1.19 5.57
N GLY A 118 25.91 2.02 4.73
CA GLY A 118 26.59 3.06 3.95
C GLY A 118 27.41 2.52 2.77
N ASP A 119 27.16 1.29 2.33
CA ASP A 119 27.90 0.59 1.27
C ASP A 119 27.05 0.31 0.01
N ALA A 120 25.83 0.87 -0.06
CA ALA A 120 24.95 0.70 -1.21
C ALA A 120 25.60 1.17 -2.52
N ASP A 121 25.49 0.36 -3.56
CA ASP A 121 26.00 0.67 -4.89
C ASP A 121 24.89 0.71 -5.96
N ALA A 122 25.27 1.16 -7.15
CA ALA A 122 24.36 1.27 -8.29
C ALA A 122 23.76 -0.08 -8.70
N ALA A 123 24.49 -1.19 -8.51
CA ALA A 123 24.04 -2.51 -8.90
C ALA A 123 22.91 -3.01 -7.97
N ALA A 124 23.09 -2.88 -6.64
CA ALA A 124 22.07 -3.23 -5.66
C ALA A 124 20.81 -2.37 -5.83
N LEU A 125 20.98 -1.06 -6.06
CA LEU A 125 19.85 -0.16 -6.27
C LEU A 125 19.04 -0.50 -7.52
N ARG A 126 19.72 -0.77 -8.66
CA ARG A 126 19.06 -1.21 -9.89
C ARG A 126 18.39 -2.57 -9.71
N ALA A 127 19.06 -3.53 -9.07
CA ALA A 127 18.49 -4.86 -8.83
C ALA A 127 17.18 -4.79 -8.04
N ALA A 128 17.11 -3.98 -6.99
CA ALA A 128 15.89 -3.81 -6.20
C ALA A 128 14.75 -3.14 -6.98
N LEU A 129 15.06 -2.05 -7.73
CA LEU A 129 14.07 -1.36 -8.56
C LEU A 129 13.56 -2.25 -9.70
N ASP A 130 14.46 -3.02 -10.33
CA ASP A 130 14.10 -3.94 -11.41
C ASP A 130 13.29 -5.13 -10.88
N ALA A 131 13.60 -5.64 -9.68
CA ALA A 131 12.81 -6.69 -9.03
C ALA A 131 11.38 -6.22 -8.74
N GLN A 132 11.21 -5.02 -8.20
CA GLN A 132 9.89 -4.42 -7.99
C GLN A 132 9.13 -4.26 -9.31
N ARG A 133 9.79 -3.73 -10.34
CA ARG A 133 9.18 -3.55 -11.67
C ARG A 133 8.74 -4.88 -12.29
N ARG A 134 9.56 -5.94 -12.18
CA ARG A 134 9.21 -7.28 -12.66
C ARG A 134 7.98 -7.82 -11.93
N LEU A 135 7.95 -7.74 -10.60
CA LEU A 135 6.81 -8.19 -9.80
C LEU A 135 5.51 -7.48 -10.17
N VAL A 136 5.55 -6.15 -10.33
CA VAL A 136 4.39 -5.37 -10.79
C VAL A 136 3.91 -5.90 -12.14
N ALA A 137 4.82 -6.05 -13.12
CA ALA A 137 4.48 -6.51 -14.46
C ALA A 137 3.94 -7.95 -14.47
N ASP A 138 4.45 -8.82 -13.61
CA ASP A 138 3.97 -10.19 -13.46
C ASP A 138 2.56 -10.23 -12.86
N CYS A 139 2.33 -9.48 -11.78
CA CYS A 139 1.01 -9.41 -11.14
C CYS A 139 -0.05 -8.80 -12.07
N GLN A 140 0.28 -7.74 -12.81
CA GLN A 140 -0.62 -7.11 -13.79
C GLN A 140 -0.98 -8.04 -14.96
N ARG A 141 -0.12 -9.01 -15.28
CA ARG A 141 -0.33 -10.05 -16.30
C ARG A 141 -0.91 -11.35 -15.73
N GLY A 142 -1.33 -11.35 -14.46
CA GLY A 142 -1.93 -12.54 -13.83
C GLY A 142 -0.93 -13.66 -13.52
N HIS A 143 0.37 -13.33 -13.42
CA HIS A 143 1.43 -14.25 -12.98
C HIS A 143 1.79 -14.08 -11.50
N GLY A 144 0.97 -13.34 -10.74
CA GLY A 144 1.07 -13.31 -9.28
C GLY A 144 0.67 -14.66 -8.68
N HIS A 145 1.14 -14.91 -7.46
CA HIS A 145 0.92 -16.20 -6.79
C HIS A 145 -0.23 -16.16 -5.78
N GLU A 146 -0.55 -14.99 -5.21
CA GLU A 146 -1.48 -14.91 -4.08
C GLU A 146 -2.89 -15.34 -4.44
N ARG A 147 -3.48 -14.79 -5.50
CA ARG A 147 -4.85 -15.18 -5.90
C ARG A 147 -4.92 -16.62 -6.39
N HIS A 148 -3.86 -17.12 -7.02
CA HIS A 148 -3.79 -18.52 -7.42
C HIS A 148 -3.75 -19.45 -6.19
N LEU A 149 -2.90 -19.15 -5.20
CA LEU A 149 -2.83 -19.93 -3.95
C LEU A 149 -4.14 -19.86 -3.15
N LEU A 150 -4.78 -18.70 -3.09
CA LEU A 150 -6.11 -18.55 -2.50
C LEU A 150 -7.14 -19.44 -3.21
N ALA A 151 -7.15 -19.46 -4.55
CA ALA A 151 -8.06 -20.30 -5.31
C ALA A 151 -7.85 -21.80 -5.02
N LEU A 152 -6.60 -22.25 -4.89
CA LEU A 152 -6.29 -23.63 -4.50
C LEU A 152 -6.77 -23.97 -3.09
N LEU A 153 -6.65 -23.03 -2.13
CA LEU A 153 -7.16 -23.21 -0.78
C LEU A 153 -8.69 -23.34 -0.77
N VAL A 154 -9.39 -22.45 -1.47
CA VAL A 154 -10.86 -22.47 -1.57
C VAL A 154 -11.34 -23.74 -2.26
N GLN A 155 -10.69 -24.16 -3.35
CA GLN A 155 -11.06 -25.41 -4.04
C GLN A 155 -10.88 -26.65 -3.16
N ALA A 156 -9.83 -26.70 -2.34
CA ALA A 156 -9.65 -27.80 -1.39
C ALA A 156 -10.77 -27.82 -0.34
N GLU A 157 -11.19 -26.66 0.16
CA GLU A 157 -12.32 -26.52 1.09
C GLU A 157 -13.64 -26.97 0.45
N GLU A 158 -13.95 -26.50 -0.76
CA GLU A 158 -15.15 -26.86 -1.50
C GLU A 158 -15.20 -28.36 -1.84
N ALA A 159 -14.05 -28.98 -2.07
CA ALA A 159 -13.93 -30.42 -2.29
C ALA A 159 -14.00 -31.26 -1.01
N GLY A 160 -14.15 -30.64 0.17
CA GLY A 160 -14.14 -31.34 1.46
C GLY A 160 -12.79 -31.99 1.80
N MET A 161 -11.71 -31.52 1.18
CA MET A 161 -10.36 -32.04 1.42
C MET A 161 -9.77 -31.44 2.69
N PRO A 162 -8.90 -32.17 3.40
CA PRO A 162 -8.09 -31.58 4.46
C PRO A 162 -7.26 -30.41 3.92
N THR A 163 -7.12 -29.35 4.71
CA THR A 163 -6.28 -28.19 4.35
C THR A 163 -4.87 -28.63 3.93
N PRO A 164 -4.43 -28.34 2.70
CA PRO A 164 -3.09 -28.70 2.23
C PRO A 164 -1.98 -28.23 3.17
N GLY A 165 -0.90 -29.01 3.28
CA GLY A 165 0.20 -28.74 4.21
C GLY A 165 0.81 -27.35 4.07
N LEU A 166 0.91 -26.85 2.84
CA LEU A 166 1.38 -25.49 2.54
C LEU A 166 0.62 -24.41 3.32
N PHE A 167 -0.71 -24.50 3.41
CA PHE A 167 -1.53 -23.48 4.07
C PHE A 167 -1.55 -23.61 5.61
N ARG A 168 -1.01 -24.70 6.14
CA ARG A 168 -0.79 -24.92 7.57
C ARG A 168 0.63 -24.54 8.02
N ASP A 169 1.51 -24.24 7.06
CA ASP A 169 2.89 -23.85 7.33
C ASP A 169 2.97 -22.46 7.99
N SER A 170 3.90 -22.29 8.94
CA SER A 170 4.08 -21.01 9.63
C SER A 170 4.59 -19.90 8.69
N GLY A 171 5.26 -20.26 7.60
CA GLY A 171 5.65 -19.35 6.53
C GLY A 171 4.45 -18.81 5.77
N TRP A 172 3.40 -19.62 5.55
CA TRP A 172 2.14 -19.13 4.97
C TRP A 172 1.47 -18.11 5.88
N ALA A 173 1.40 -18.38 7.19
CA ALA A 173 0.87 -17.43 8.16
C ALA A 173 1.70 -16.12 8.19
N THR A 174 3.03 -16.22 8.07
CA THR A 174 3.93 -15.07 8.08
C THR A 174 3.75 -14.20 6.82
N VAL A 175 3.68 -14.81 5.63
CA VAL A 175 3.53 -14.04 4.38
C VAL A 175 2.13 -13.43 4.28
N THR A 176 1.08 -14.14 4.73
CA THR A 176 -0.30 -13.64 4.62
C THR A 176 -0.67 -12.62 5.70
N ALA A 177 0.04 -12.59 6.84
CA ALA A 177 -0.19 -11.60 7.90
C ALA A 177 -0.16 -10.14 7.42
N SER A 178 0.62 -9.84 6.36
CA SER A 178 0.61 -8.55 5.67
C SER A 178 0.68 -7.35 6.63
N LEU A 179 1.63 -7.40 7.56
CA LEU A 179 1.78 -6.39 8.62
C LEU A 179 2.01 -4.98 8.06
N VAL A 180 2.49 -4.85 6.83
CA VAL A 180 2.47 -3.59 6.08
C VAL A 180 1.52 -3.74 4.90
N SER A 181 0.40 -3.02 4.91
CA SER A 181 -0.56 -3.05 3.79
C SER A 181 -0.52 -1.72 3.05
N THR A 182 -0.26 -1.77 1.75
CA THR A 182 -0.04 -0.58 0.92
C THR A 182 -0.98 -0.59 -0.28
N SER A 183 -1.43 0.60 -0.69
CA SER A 183 -2.16 0.77 -1.94
C SER A 183 -1.92 2.15 -2.52
N GLY A 184 -1.34 2.17 -3.71
CA GLY A 184 -1.05 3.37 -4.48
C GLY A 184 -2.08 3.60 -5.57
N LEU A 185 -2.41 4.86 -5.85
CA LEU A 185 -3.14 5.21 -7.07
C LEU A 185 -2.74 6.58 -7.59
N ARG A 186 -3.18 6.88 -8.82
CA ARG A 186 -3.00 8.16 -9.49
C ARG A 186 -4.36 8.72 -9.85
N SER A 187 -4.75 9.82 -9.22
CA SER A 187 -5.99 10.52 -9.55
C SER A 187 -5.88 11.99 -9.19
N PRO A 188 -6.06 12.92 -10.14
CA PRO A 188 -6.09 14.36 -9.84
C PRO A 188 -7.36 14.77 -9.09
N ALA A 189 -8.36 13.89 -9.00
CA ALA A 189 -9.61 14.15 -8.29
C ALA A 189 -9.54 13.87 -6.77
N LEU A 190 -8.42 13.31 -6.29
CA LEU A 190 -8.24 12.92 -4.90
C LEU A 190 -7.11 13.73 -4.25
N GLY A 191 -7.38 14.24 -3.05
CA GLY A 191 -6.35 14.89 -2.22
C GLY A 191 -5.64 13.93 -1.27
N TRP A 192 -6.37 12.93 -0.77
CA TRP A 192 -5.88 11.91 0.16
C TRP A 192 -6.59 10.58 -0.08
N PHE A 193 -5.94 9.48 0.28
CA PHE A 193 -6.50 8.13 0.22
C PHE A 193 -5.98 7.33 1.41
N ALA A 194 -6.87 6.82 2.25
CA ALA A 194 -6.54 6.12 3.48
C ALA A 194 -7.40 4.86 3.66
N PHE A 195 -6.85 3.89 4.36
CA PHE A 195 -7.54 2.70 4.86
C PHE A 195 -6.87 2.25 6.17
N GLY A 196 -7.61 1.54 7.02
CA GLY A 196 -7.05 1.00 8.27
C GLY A 196 -6.13 -0.20 8.06
N PRO A 197 -5.33 -0.60 9.05
CA PRO A 197 -4.49 -1.80 8.95
C PRO A 197 -5.31 -3.08 8.76
N VAL A 198 -4.75 -4.06 8.03
CA VAL A 198 -5.39 -5.37 7.81
C VAL A 198 -5.05 -6.40 8.89
N ALA A 199 -4.09 -6.07 9.76
CA ALA A 199 -3.69 -6.86 10.91
C ALA A 199 -3.63 -5.97 12.15
N ARG A 200 -3.95 -6.53 13.32
CA ARG A 200 -4.00 -5.76 14.57
C ARG A 200 -2.68 -5.07 14.90
N GLN A 201 -1.55 -5.75 14.67
CA GLN A 201 -0.19 -5.23 14.88
C GLN A 201 0.43 -4.65 13.61
N GLY A 202 -0.38 -4.43 12.57
CA GLY A 202 0.07 -3.93 11.28
C GLY A 202 -0.15 -2.44 11.10
N VAL A 203 0.21 -1.96 9.91
CA VAL A 203 0.07 -0.59 9.45
C VAL A 203 -0.59 -0.55 8.06
N GLY A 204 -1.35 0.51 7.81
CA GLY A 204 -1.93 0.82 6.49
C GLY A 204 -1.25 2.04 5.88
N LEU A 205 -0.87 1.95 4.60
CA LEU A 205 -0.22 3.02 3.84
C LEU A 205 -0.98 3.26 2.54
N GLY A 206 -1.88 4.23 2.55
CA GLY A 206 -2.53 4.74 1.34
C GLY A 206 -1.75 5.88 0.75
N TYR A 207 -1.49 5.87 -0.56
CA TYR A 207 -0.68 6.92 -1.17
C TYR A 207 -1.13 7.33 -2.57
N LEU A 208 -1.02 8.63 -2.85
CA LEU A 208 -1.30 9.23 -4.16
C LEU A 208 -0.01 9.71 -4.80
N LEU A 209 0.27 9.20 -5.99
CA LEU A 209 1.46 9.57 -6.75
C LEU A 209 1.15 10.74 -7.70
N SER A 210 1.74 11.91 -7.46
CA SER A 210 1.46 13.13 -8.23
C SER A 210 2.72 13.70 -8.93
N PRO A 211 2.57 14.67 -9.85
CA PRO A 211 3.69 15.37 -10.47
C PRO A 211 4.63 16.09 -9.48
N ASP A 212 4.10 16.51 -8.33
CA ASP A 212 4.77 17.42 -7.40
C ASP A 212 5.09 16.79 -6.04
N GLY A 213 4.71 15.53 -5.82
CA GLY A 213 5.00 14.82 -4.59
C GLY A 213 4.22 13.52 -4.44
N VAL A 214 4.20 13.01 -3.21
CA VAL A 214 3.38 11.88 -2.78
C VAL A 214 2.53 12.30 -1.59
N ALA A 215 1.20 12.21 -1.71
CA ALA A 215 0.31 12.37 -0.58
C ALA A 215 0.15 11.02 0.12
N LEU A 216 0.63 10.90 1.34
CA LEU A 216 0.69 9.69 2.14
C LEU A 216 -0.31 9.76 3.29
N CYS A 217 -1.10 8.70 3.49
CA CYS A 217 -1.86 8.45 4.70
C CYS A 217 -1.31 7.20 5.37
N ALA A 218 -0.88 7.34 6.62
CA ALA A 218 -0.45 6.24 7.47
C ALA A 218 -1.53 5.94 8.50
N THR A 219 -1.78 4.65 8.76
CA THR A 219 -2.70 4.20 9.81
C THR A 219 -2.09 3.07 10.63
N SER A 220 -2.43 3.02 11.91
CA SER A 220 -2.13 1.91 12.80
C SER A 220 -3.19 1.79 13.89
N PHE A 221 -3.16 0.75 14.72
CA PHE A 221 -4.01 0.67 15.91
C PHE A 221 -3.22 1.07 17.16
N ARG A 222 -3.77 2.00 17.95
CA ARG A 222 -3.17 2.46 19.21
C ARG A 222 -2.98 1.29 20.17
N GLY A 223 -1.81 1.23 20.82
CA GLY A 223 -1.49 0.18 21.81
C GLY A 223 -1.39 -1.24 21.23
N SER A 224 -1.27 -1.39 19.91
CA SER A 224 -1.15 -2.69 19.25
C SER A 224 0.28 -3.24 19.19
N GLY A 225 1.28 -2.40 19.46
CA GLY A 225 2.69 -2.70 19.20
C GLY A 225 3.17 -2.28 17.80
N ALA A 226 2.26 -1.89 16.90
CA ALA A 226 2.62 -1.25 15.63
C ALA A 226 3.21 0.15 15.86
N PRO A 227 4.07 0.66 14.95
CA PRO A 227 4.49 2.05 14.97
C PRO A 227 3.30 3.01 14.96
N ARG A 228 3.44 4.16 15.63
CA ARG A 228 2.42 5.22 15.57
C ARG A 228 2.35 5.77 14.14
N ALA A 229 1.16 6.18 13.71
CA ALA A 229 0.95 6.66 12.35
C ALA A 229 1.84 7.86 12.01
N ALA A 230 1.99 8.79 12.98
CA ALA A 230 2.86 9.96 12.87
C ALA A 230 4.34 9.60 12.67
N ASP A 231 4.86 8.69 13.51
CA ASP A 231 6.26 8.25 13.45
C ASP A 231 6.53 7.54 12.12
N LEU A 232 5.57 6.72 11.66
CA LEU A 232 5.67 6.05 10.36
C LEU A 232 5.65 7.04 9.20
N ALA A 233 4.76 8.04 9.22
CA ALA A 233 4.70 9.05 8.17
C ALA A 233 6.01 9.86 8.08
N ALA A 234 6.58 10.26 9.22
CA ALA A 234 7.87 10.94 9.29
C ALA A 234 9.01 10.05 8.77
N ALA A 235 9.08 8.79 9.22
CA ALA A 235 10.11 7.85 8.78
C ALA A 235 10.03 7.57 7.27
N VAL A 236 8.83 7.57 6.68
CA VAL A 236 8.66 7.43 5.22
C VAL A 236 9.19 8.64 4.47
N ASP A 237 8.99 9.86 4.94
CA ASP A 237 9.53 11.07 4.30
C ASP A 237 11.07 11.09 4.34
N GLU A 238 11.65 10.71 5.49
CA GLU A 238 13.10 10.53 5.64
C GLU A 238 13.65 9.41 4.74
N ALA A 239 12.93 8.28 4.66
CA ALA A 239 13.30 7.17 3.78
C ALA A 239 13.20 7.55 2.30
N CYS A 240 12.21 8.36 1.90
CA CYS A 240 12.12 8.90 0.54
C CYS A 240 13.31 9.81 0.23
N THR A 241 13.72 10.65 1.18
CA THR A 241 14.92 11.50 1.06
C THR A 241 16.20 10.66 0.93
N THR A 242 16.33 9.62 1.75
CA THR A 242 17.46 8.67 1.70
C THR A 242 17.56 8.00 0.32
N LEU A 243 16.46 7.43 -0.17
CA LEU A 243 16.43 6.75 -1.46
C LEU A 243 16.62 7.71 -2.63
N ARG A 244 16.11 8.94 -2.53
CA ARG A 244 16.42 9.99 -3.51
C ARG A 244 17.91 10.26 -3.59
N GLY A 245 18.58 10.47 -2.45
CA GLY A 245 20.02 10.69 -2.39
C GLY A 245 20.82 9.53 -3.00
N ALA A 246 20.42 8.29 -2.70
CA ALA A 246 21.01 7.10 -3.31
C ALA A 246 20.80 7.06 -4.83
N VAL A 247 19.59 7.35 -5.32
CA VAL A 247 19.30 7.43 -6.76
C VAL A 247 20.10 8.54 -7.44
N GLU A 248 20.22 9.72 -6.83
CA GLU A 248 20.95 10.86 -7.38
C GLU A 248 22.46 10.60 -7.46
N THR A 249 23.00 9.89 -6.47
CA THR A 249 24.43 9.57 -6.36
C THR A 249 24.82 8.38 -7.24
N LEU A 250 24.02 7.29 -7.23
CA LEU A 250 24.43 6.00 -7.78
C LEU A 250 23.93 5.75 -9.21
N ILE A 251 22.85 6.40 -9.63
CA ILE A 251 22.32 6.27 -10.99
C ILE A 251 22.77 7.52 -11.76
N PRO A 252 23.43 7.43 -12.92
CA PRO A 252 23.67 8.64 -13.72
C PRO A 252 22.36 9.19 -14.29
N ALA A 253 22.26 10.52 -14.45
CA ALA A 253 21.11 11.10 -15.15
C ALA A 253 21.04 10.53 -16.60
N PRO A 254 19.84 10.29 -17.14
CA PRO A 254 19.69 9.93 -18.54
C PRO A 254 20.36 11.01 -19.41
N GLN A 255 21.22 10.62 -20.34
CA GLN A 255 21.74 11.59 -21.30
C GLN A 255 20.58 12.10 -22.17
N PRO A 256 20.53 13.40 -22.49
CA PRO A 256 19.52 13.93 -23.39
C PRO A 256 19.66 13.18 -24.73
N THR A 257 18.62 12.44 -25.10
CA THR A 257 18.54 11.85 -26.43
C THR A 257 18.49 13.01 -27.42
N SER A 258 19.60 13.23 -28.14
CA SER A 258 19.64 14.12 -29.31
C SER A 258 18.58 13.61 -30.28
N LYS A 259 17.43 14.29 -30.31
CA LYS A 259 16.48 14.14 -31.42
C LYS A 259 17.02 15.03 -32.53
N LEU A 260 17.72 14.41 -33.49
CA LEU A 260 17.79 14.91 -34.86
C LEU A 260 16.38 14.89 -35.48
#